data_AF-A0A2A7FNH7-F1
#
_entry.id   AF-A0A2A7FNH7-F1
#
_cell.length_a   1.000
_cell.length_b   1.000
_cell.length_c   1.000
_cell.angle_alpha   90.00
_cell.angle_beta   90.00
_cell.angle_gamma   90.00
#
_symmetry.space_group_name_H-M   'P 1'
#
loop_
_entity.id
_entity.type
_entity.pdbx_description
1 polymer ?
#
loop_
_entity_poly.entity_id
_entity_poly.type
_entity_poly.pdbx_seq_one_letter_code
_entity_poly.pdbx_strand_id
1 'polypeptide(L)'
;MSTFEQCTHLYFLKYVKKIRVKGDSCYTWWGTVSHDLIQGLYDGEHTYEEMIQKLEAKVVEFKLITDPKLKFPEESQFDSYIANLRHYFANVKQLPYKVVNERPVLAVFEGLEKYVFQGYIDSEFIDEDGNFVILDYKTSSIGEFTGAKLLKKAQQLMIYALGISTFGRHVDGEMKKFTLDKIKLRYDMMKYCKITYMQKNGTEKVTKAERRAWVAHIANPIRKDFEDVPKSIEKEEKEIAKLVKKRSAKCRTEEEKVELTAQIAEIEKGIEVLKANLFDIIQINEMMEEAINSNSLVNLPQFIQDKYTVTDCYIDIELTQEIIEEFKANLIATLNKIIESEKEEDKEQAFTRGRIEQGDSFYCTNLCDMKDHCSFYKEYKEHMAMFLDKKKEAPSDADILAMFGL
;
A
#
# COMPACT_ATOMS: atom_id res chain seq x y z
N MET A 1 16.24 -13.78 -9.42
CA MET A 1 16.96 -12.90 -8.47
C MET A 1 16.30 -12.87 -7.11
N SER A 2 15.08 -12.32 -6.97
CA SER A 2 14.38 -12.18 -5.67
C SER A 2 14.35 -13.47 -4.82
N THR A 3 14.07 -14.62 -5.45
CA THR A 3 14.09 -15.92 -4.74
C THR A 3 15.47 -16.27 -4.18
N PHE A 4 16.55 -15.97 -4.91
CA PHE A 4 17.92 -16.23 -4.50
C PHE A 4 18.34 -15.33 -3.34
N GLU A 5 18.04 -14.03 -3.43
CA GLU A 5 18.33 -13.06 -2.37
C GLU A 5 17.55 -13.35 -1.08
N GLN A 6 16.31 -13.82 -1.23
CA GLN A 6 15.48 -14.21 -0.10
C GLN A 6 15.98 -15.48 0.60
N CYS A 7 16.34 -16.50 -0.18
CA CYS A 7 16.90 -17.75 0.33
C CYS A 7 17.56 -18.53 -0.82
N THR A 8 18.89 -18.62 -0.80
CA THR A 8 19.69 -19.40 -1.75
C THR A 8 19.26 -20.86 -1.83
N HIS A 9 18.94 -21.48 -0.69
CA HIS A 9 18.45 -22.86 -0.64
C HIS A 9 17.06 -23.01 -1.26
N LEU A 10 16.18 -22.02 -1.09
CA LEU A 10 14.88 -21.99 -1.78
C LEU A 10 15.07 -21.91 -3.29
N TYR A 11 15.99 -21.06 -3.76
CA TYR A 11 16.33 -20.96 -5.18
C TYR A 11 16.84 -22.31 -5.71
N PHE A 12 17.69 -23.00 -4.95
CA PHE A 12 18.17 -24.32 -5.32
C PHE A 12 17.06 -25.36 -5.44
N LEU A 13 16.18 -25.48 -4.45
CA LEU A 13 15.05 -26.41 -4.51
C LEU A 13 14.15 -26.12 -5.73
N LYS A 14 13.88 -24.84 -6.00
CA LYS A 14 12.92 -24.40 -7.01
C LYS A 14 13.48 -24.40 -8.43
N TYR A 15 14.66 -23.86 -8.65
CA TYR A 15 15.20 -23.62 -10.00
C TYR A 15 16.29 -24.61 -10.40
N VAL A 16 17.11 -25.08 -9.45
CA VAL A 16 18.17 -26.05 -9.73
C VAL A 16 17.62 -27.49 -9.69
N LYS A 17 16.97 -27.89 -8.59
CA LYS A 17 16.31 -29.20 -8.45
C LYS A 17 14.97 -29.29 -9.17
N LYS A 18 14.39 -28.14 -9.56
CA LYS A 18 13.12 -28.04 -10.29
C LYS A 18 11.94 -28.72 -9.58
N ILE A 19 11.94 -28.68 -8.24
CA ILE A 19 10.82 -29.17 -7.44
C ILE A 19 9.61 -28.29 -7.76
N ARG A 20 8.50 -28.92 -8.18
CA ARG A 20 7.25 -28.22 -8.46
C ARG A 20 6.29 -28.40 -7.30
N VAL A 21 6.05 -27.33 -6.57
CA VAL A 21 4.98 -27.29 -5.57
C VAL A 21 3.72 -26.85 -6.31
N LYS A 22 2.71 -27.71 -6.37
CA LYS A 22 1.39 -27.33 -6.88
C LYS A 22 0.61 -26.60 -5.79
N GLY A 23 0.06 -25.46 -6.16
CA GLY A 23 -0.93 -24.69 -5.39
C GLY A 23 -0.55 -23.22 -5.28
N ASP A 24 -1.44 -22.36 -5.77
CA ASP A 24 -1.40 -20.93 -5.46
C ASP A 24 -1.82 -20.71 -4.00
N SER A 25 -1.43 -19.57 -3.43
CA SER A 25 -1.99 -19.11 -2.16
C SER A 25 -3.24 -18.27 -2.41
N CYS A 26 -4.09 -18.11 -1.38
CA CYS A 26 -5.24 -17.21 -1.44
C CYS A 26 -4.86 -15.79 -1.91
N TYR A 27 -3.72 -15.27 -1.45
CA TYR A 27 -3.22 -13.95 -1.85
C TYR A 27 -2.79 -13.87 -3.31
N THR A 28 -2.23 -14.95 -3.85
CA THR A 28 -1.84 -15.01 -5.27
C THR A 28 -3.09 -15.04 -6.14
N TRP A 29 -4.07 -15.88 -5.77
CA TRP A 29 -5.34 -16.00 -6.47
C TRP A 29 -6.09 -14.66 -6.55
N TRP A 30 -6.23 -13.98 -5.40
CA TRP A 30 -6.89 -12.67 -5.37
C TRP A 30 -6.07 -11.56 -6.01
N GLY A 31 -4.74 -11.67 -6.02
CA GLY A 31 -3.86 -10.81 -6.81
C GLY A 31 -4.22 -10.92 -8.30
N THR A 32 -4.21 -12.13 -8.86
CA THR A 32 -4.57 -12.38 -10.26
C THR A 32 -5.97 -11.86 -10.59
N VAL A 33 -6.98 -12.21 -9.80
CA VAL A 33 -8.35 -11.69 -10.01
C VAL A 33 -8.39 -10.16 -10.03
N SER A 34 -7.60 -9.50 -9.17
CA SER A 34 -7.60 -8.05 -9.11
C SER A 34 -6.94 -7.41 -10.34
N HIS A 35 -5.85 -8.01 -10.84
CA HIS A 35 -5.20 -7.57 -12.08
C HIS A 35 -6.12 -7.76 -13.28
N ASP A 36 -6.68 -8.96 -13.45
CA ASP A 36 -7.58 -9.28 -14.56
C ASP A 36 -8.77 -8.30 -14.63
N LEU A 37 -9.35 -7.95 -13.48
CA LEU A 37 -10.46 -7.00 -13.42
C LEU A 37 -10.05 -5.58 -13.80
N ILE A 38 -8.93 -5.05 -13.30
CA ILE A 38 -8.55 -3.66 -13.63
C ILE A 38 -7.96 -3.55 -15.04
N GLN A 39 -7.23 -4.56 -15.52
CA GLN A 39 -6.69 -4.60 -16.88
C GLN A 39 -7.80 -4.80 -17.91
N GLY A 40 -8.74 -5.72 -17.66
CA GLY A 40 -9.89 -5.94 -18.53
C GLY A 40 -10.78 -4.70 -18.71
N LEU A 41 -10.77 -3.75 -17.75
CA LEU A 41 -11.41 -2.45 -17.94
C LEU A 41 -10.73 -1.64 -19.05
N TYR A 42 -9.39 -1.58 -19.03
CA TYR A 42 -8.61 -0.84 -20.02
C TYR A 42 -8.59 -1.53 -21.39
N ASP A 43 -8.67 -2.86 -21.42
CA ASP A 43 -8.75 -3.63 -22.67
C ASP A 43 -10.19 -3.68 -23.24
N GLY A 44 -11.18 -3.14 -22.52
CA GLY A 44 -12.58 -3.10 -22.95
C GLY A 44 -13.31 -4.44 -22.84
N GLU A 45 -12.81 -5.38 -22.02
CA GLU A 45 -13.43 -6.68 -21.72
C GLU A 45 -14.67 -6.55 -20.82
N HIS A 46 -14.76 -5.45 -20.07
CA HIS A 46 -15.93 -5.05 -19.28
C HIS A 46 -15.92 -3.56 -19.01
N THR A 47 -17.09 -3.06 -18.65
CA THR A 47 -17.33 -1.69 -18.20
C THR A 47 -16.98 -1.50 -16.73
N TYR A 48 -16.95 -0.25 -16.29
CA TYR A 48 -16.69 0.10 -14.89
C TYR A 48 -17.76 -0.49 -13.96
N GLU A 49 -19.03 -0.38 -14.36
CA GLU A 49 -20.20 -0.85 -13.60
C GLU A 49 -20.23 -2.38 -13.46
N GLU A 50 -19.64 -3.10 -14.40
CA GLU A 50 -19.55 -4.56 -14.39
C GLU A 50 -18.44 -5.10 -13.47
N MET A 51 -17.41 -4.31 -13.14
CA MET A 51 -16.27 -4.78 -12.33
C MET A 51 -16.71 -5.33 -10.98
N ILE A 52 -17.63 -4.63 -10.29
CA ILE A 52 -18.10 -5.07 -8.98
C ILE A 52 -18.90 -6.38 -9.09
N GLN A 53 -19.69 -6.54 -10.15
CA GLN A 53 -20.47 -7.77 -10.38
C GLN A 53 -19.54 -8.96 -10.65
N LYS A 54 -18.48 -8.75 -11.45
CA LYS A 54 -17.47 -9.77 -11.72
C LYS A 54 -16.66 -10.11 -10.47
N LEU A 55 -16.33 -9.14 -9.62
CA LEU A 55 -15.69 -9.39 -8.33
C LEU A 55 -16.57 -10.28 -7.44
N GLU A 56 -17.87 -9.97 -7.31
CA GLU A 56 -18.79 -10.78 -6.51
C GLU A 56 -18.93 -12.22 -7.04
N ALA A 57 -18.95 -12.40 -8.37
CA ALA A 57 -18.91 -13.73 -8.96
C ALA A 57 -17.65 -14.51 -8.56
N LYS A 58 -16.49 -13.85 -8.53
CA LYS A 58 -15.22 -14.43 -8.06
C LYS A 58 -15.23 -14.72 -6.56
N VAL A 59 -15.89 -13.90 -5.75
CA VAL A 59 -16.10 -14.18 -4.32
C VAL A 59 -16.88 -15.48 -4.13
N VAL A 60 -17.94 -15.71 -4.91
CA VAL A 60 -18.72 -16.95 -4.87
C VAL A 60 -17.88 -18.15 -5.31
N GLU A 61 -17.16 -18.03 -6.44
CA GLU A 61 -16.25 -19.07 -6.93
C GLU A 61 -15.22 -19.47 -5.87
N PHE A 62 -14.57 -18.49 -5.24
CA PHE A 62 -13.57 -18.71 -4.20
C PHE A 62 -14.13 -19.42 -2.96
N LYS A 63 -15.37 -19.13 -2.58
CA LYS A 63 -16.04 -19.80 -1.46
C LYS A 63 -16.27 -21.30 -1.74
N LEU A 64 -16.50 -21.67 -3.00
CA LEU A 64 -16.70 -23.06 -3.42
C LEU A 64 -15.40 -23.88 -3.52
N ILE A 65 -14.24 -23.22 -3.61
CA ILE A 65 -12.93 -23.90 -3.61
C ILE A 65 -12.76 -24.68 -2.31
N THR A 66 -12.37 -25.95 -2.38
CA THR A 66 -12.15 -26.81 -1.21
C THR A 66 -10.68 -26.98 -0.85
N ASP A 67 -9.75 -26.54 -1.70
CA ASP A 67 -8.30 -26.61 -1.43
C ASP A 67 -7.93 -25.74 -0.21
N PRO A 68 -7.45 -26.35 0.89
CA PRO A 68 -7.06 -25.60 2.08
C PRO A 68 -5.93 -24.59 1.83
N LYS A 69 -5.07 -24.81 0.83
CA LYS A 69 -3.97 -23.87 0.49
C LYS A 69 -4.47 -22.54 -0.08
N LEU A 70 -5.67 -22.56 -0.67
CA LEU A 70 -6.34 -21.39 -1.21
C LEU A 70 -7.24 -20.70 -0.21
N LYS A 71 -7.31 -21.15 1.06
CA LYS A 71 -8.11 -20.49 2.09
C LYS A 71 -7.28 -19.46 2.85
N PHE A 72 -7.95 -18.42 3.32
CA PHE A 72 -7.37 -17.51 4.29
C PHE A 72 -7.20 -18.23 5.64
N PRO A 73 -6.19 -17.85 6.44
CA PRO A 73 -6.02 -18.39 7.79
C PRO A 73 -7.27 -18.21 8.68
N GLU A 74 -7.94 -17.06 8.53
CA GLU A 74 -9.14 -16.70 9.27
C GLU A 74 -10.17 -16.05 8.34
N GLU A 75 -11.46 -16.26 8.62
CA GLU A 75 -12.56 -15.64 7.88
C GLU A 75 -12.53 -14.10 7.98
N SER A 76 -12.14 -13.57 9.14
CA SER A 76 -11.94 -12.13 9.38
C SER A 76 -10.93 -11.49 8.41
N GLN A 77 -9.88 -12.23 8.03
CA GLN A 77 -8.86 -11.78 7.08
C GLN A 77 -9.42 -11.76 5.66
N PHE A 78 -10.20 -12.78 5.29
CA PHE A 78 -10.92 -12.81 4.03
C PHE A 78 -11.88 -11.63 3.92
N ASP A 79 -12.74 -11.43 4.91
CA ASP A 79 -13.73 -10.35 4.91
C ASP A 79 -13.07 -8.97 4.81
N SER A 80 -12.00 -8.75 5.58
CA SER A 80 -11.22 -7.52 5.51
C SER A 80 -10.58 -7.32 4.14
N TYR A 81 -10.02 -8.37 3.55
CA TYR A 81 -9.37 -8.31 2.25
C TYR A 81 -10.37 -7.99 1.14
N ILE A 82 -11.51 -8.69 1.11
CA ILE A 82 -12.57 -8.48 0.11
C ILE A 82 -13.25 -7.12 0.29
N ALA A 83 -13.47 -6.66 1.52
CA ALA A 83 -14.02 -5.32 1.76
C ALA A 83 -13.14 -4.21 1.16
N ASN A 84 -11.82 -4.37 1.22
CA ASN A 84 -10.90 -3.43 0.57
C ASN A 84 -11.04 -3.45 -0.96
N LEU A 85 -11.11 -4.64 -1.57
CA LEU A 85 -11.27 -4.77 -3.02
C LEU A 85 -12.62 -4.26 -3.51
N ARG A 86 -13.71 -4.55 -2.80
CA ARG A 86 -15.05 -4.00 -3.09
C ARG A 86 -15.03 -2.48 -3.12
N HIS A 87 -14.42 -1.87 -2.10
CA HIS A 87 -14.26 -0.41 -2.10
C HIS A 87 -13.35 0.07 -3.23
N TYR A 88 -12.27 -0.63 -3.58
CA TYR A 88 -11.42 -0.28 -4.72
C TYR A 88 -12.25 -0.25 -6.02
N PHE A 89 -12.87 -1.37 -6.39
CA PHE A 89 -13.60 -1.49 -7.66
C PHE A 89 -14.87 -0.64 -7.74
N ALA A 90 -15.43 -0.22 -6.60
CA ALA A 90 -16.54 0.72 -6.58
C ALA A 90 -16.11 2.19 -6.72
N ASN A 91 -14.84 2.54 -6.45
CA ASN A 91 -14.40 3.93 -6.32
C ASN A 91 -13.13 4.31 -7.12
N VAL A 92 -12.46 3.36 -7.75
CA VAL A 92 -11.22 3.61 -8.50
C VAL A 92 -11.49 4.57 -9.65
N LYS A 93 -10.60 5.54 -9.86
CA LYS A 93 -10.72 6.45 -11.01
C LYS A 93 -10.00 5.86 -12.20
N GLN A 94 -10.71 5.77 -13.34
CA GLN A 94 -10.06 5.42 -14.61
C GLN A 94 -8.97 6.44 -14.93
N LEU A 95 -7.82 5.94 -15.34
CA LEU A 95 -6.73 6.79 -15.81
C LEU A 95 -7.15 7.51 -17.11
N PRO A 96 -6.95 8.84 -17.22
CA PRO A 96 -7.34 9.61 -18.40
C PRO A 96 -6.35 9.45 -19.57
N TYR A 97 -5.64 8.33 -19.64
CA TYR A 97 -4.59 8.05 -20.62
C TYR A 97 -4.89 6.76 -21.38
N LYS A 98 -4.26 6.59 -22.54
CA LYS A 98 -4.25 5.32 -23.25
C LYS A 98 -3.34 4.33 -22.51
N VAL A 99 -3.96 3.45 -21.73
CA VAL A 99 -3.28 2.38 -21.00
C VAL A 99 -3.09 1.17 -21.91
N VAL A 100 -1.92 0.54 -21.85
CA VAL A 100 -1.62 -0.72 -22.54
C VAL A 100 -1.19 -1.75 -21.49
N ASN A 101 -1.82 -2.92 -21.48
CA ASN A 101 -1.56 -3.95 -20.49
C ASN A 101 -0.61 -5.04 -21.01
N GLU A 102 0.02 -5.76 -20.07
CA GLU A 102 0.74 -7.03 -20.28
C GLU A 102 1.73 -7.02 -21.46
N ARG A 103 2.40 -5.88 -21.67
CA ARG A 103 3.27 -5.73 -22.85
C ARG A 103 4.70 -6.16 -22.53
N PRO A 104 5.32 -7.04 -23.34
CA PRO A 104 6.62 -7.60 -23.03
C PRO A 104 7.72 -6.54 -23.06
N VAL A 105 8.69 -6.64 -22.16
CA VAL A 105 9.90 -5.79 -22.11
C VAL A 105 11.14 -6.67 -22.03
N LEU A 106 12.18 -6.28 -22.77
CA LEU A 106 13.50 -6.90 -22.73
C LEU A 106 14.48 -5.97 -22.03
N ALA A 107 15.30 -6.54 -21.15
CA ALA A 107 16.42 -5.84 -20.53
C ALA A 107 17.67 -6.71 -20.62
N VAL A 108 18.81 -6.08 -20.87
CA VAL A 108 20.09 -6.76 -21.06
C VAL A 108 21.12 -6.16 -20.12
N PHE A 109 21.86 -7.02 -19.44
CA PHE A 109 22.94 -6.64 -18.53
C PHE A 109 24.19 -7.46 -18.86
N GLU A 110 25.35 -6.83 -18.75
CA GLU A 110 26.65 -7.48 -18.99
C GLU A 110 27.31 -7.79 -17.64
N GLY A 111 27.64 -9.06 -17.40
CA GLY A 111 28.35 -9.54 -16.21
C GLY A 111 29.41 -10.58 -16.58
N LEU A 112 29.53 -11.66 -15.78
CA LEU A 112 30.34 -12.82 -16.17
C LEU A 112 29.86 -13.42 -17.50
N GLU A 113 28.56 -13.34 -17.72
CA GLU A 113 27.88 -13.71 -18.95
C GLU A 113 26.88 -12.61 -19.31
N LYS A 114 26.33 -12.66 -20.53
CA LYS A 114 25.27 -11.75 -20.95
C LYS A 114 23.94 -12.18 -20.34
N TYR A 115 23.34 -11.34 -19.51
CA TYR A 115 22.05 -11.60 -18.87
C TYR A 115 20.92 -10.96 -19.66
N VAL A 116 19.93 -11.77 -20.07
CA VAL A 116 18.75 -11.31 -20.80
C VAL A 116 17.51 -11.57 -19.95
N PHE A 117 16.78 -10.51 -19.65
CA PHE A 117 15.52 -10.56 -18.93
C PHE A 117 14.37 -10.30 -19.90
N GLN A 118 13.33 -11.12 -19.82
CA GLN A 118 12.03 -10.88 -20.41
C GLN A 118 11.00 -10.79 -19.29
N GLY A 119 10.20 -9.74 -19.30
CA GLY A 119 9.06 -9.59 -18.39
C GLY A 119 7.88 -8.98 -19.12
N TYR A 120 6.77 -8.85 -18.40
CA TYR A 120 5.54 -8.22 -18.85
C TYR A 120 5.23 -7.11 -17.85
N ILE A 121 4.92 -5.92 -18.37
CA ILE A 121 4.52 -4.78 -17.56
C ILE A 121 3.01 -4.86 -17.37
N ASP A 122 2.51 -4.85 -16.12
CA ASP A 122 1.07 -4.94 -15.84
C ASP A 122 0.30 -3.91 -16.65
N SER A 123 0.66 -2.62 -16.51
CA SER A 123 0.11 -1.52 -17.31
C SER A 123 1.17 -0.46 -17.60
N GLU A 124 1.13 0.11 -18.79
CA GLU A 124 1.96 1.26 -19.18
C GLU A 124 1.13 2.35 -19.84
N PHE A 125 1.53 3.61 -19.64
CA PHE A 125 0.93 4.77 -20.31
C PHE A 125 1.90 5.96 -20.34
N ILE A 126 1.57 6.98 -21.14
CA ILE A 126 2.26 8.27 -21.14
C ILE A 126 1.39 9.28 -20.40
N ASP A 127 1.96 9.95 -19.39
CA ASP A 127 1.27 11.00 -18.64
C ASP A 127 1.25 12.35 -19.39
N GLU A 128 0.54 13.34 -18.84
CA GLU A 128 0.40 14.68 -19.40
C GLU A 128 1.73 15.43 -19.58
N ASP A 129 2.75 15.05 -18.81
CA ASP A 129 4.10 15.63 -18.85
C ASP A 129 5.04 14.88 -19.83
N GLY A 130 4.50 13.89 -20.54
CA GLY A 130 5.25 13.06 -21.50
C GLY A 130 6.15 12.01 -20.85
N ASN A 131 5.95 11.68 -19.57
CA ASN A 131 6.71 10.62 -18.90
C ASN A 131 6.09 9.26 -19.19
N PHE A 132 6.94 8.25 -19.33
CA PHE A 132 6.54 6.86 -19.47
C PHE A 132 6.29 6.27 -18.09
N VAL A 133 5.05 5.92 -17.78
CA VAL A 133 4.67 5.34 -16.49
C VAL A 133 4.61 3.83 -16.61
N ILE A 134 5.41 3.14 -15.80
CA ILE A 134 5.31 1.70 -15.54
C ILE A 134 4.45 1.55 -14.29
N LEU A 135 3.23 1.07 -14.46
CA LEU A 135 2.26 0.86 -13.40
C LEU A 135 2.20 -0.64 -13.06
N ASP A 136 2.24 -0.93 -11.78
CA ASP A 136 2.10 -2.28 -11.24
C ASP A 136 1.04 -2.28 -10.13
N TYR A 137 0.10 -3.23 -10.20
CA TYR A 137 -1.00 -3.32 -9.24
C TYR A 137 -0.59 -4.18 -8.05
N LYS A 138 -0.97 -3.73 -6.84
CA LYS A 138 -0.61 -4.44 -5.60
C LYS A 138 -1.77 -4.52 -4.63
N THR A 139 -2.13 -5.76 -4.33
CA THR A 139 -3.11 -6.13 -3.29
C THR A 139 -2.45 -6.52 -1.96
N SER A 140 -1.15 -6.24 -1.82
CA SER A 140 -0.36 -6.56 -0.63
C SER A 140 -0.34 -5.40 0.38
N SER A 141 0.19 -5.66 1.57
CA SER A 141 0.24 -4.66 2.65
C SER A 141 1.24 -3.54 2.37
N ILE A 142 0.82 -2.29 2.63
CA ILE A 142 1.60 -1.09 2.31
C ILE A 142 2.90 -0.95 3.11
N GLY A 143 3.02 -1.63 4.26
CA GLY A 143 4.22 -1.56 5.12
C GLY A 143 5.49 -2.04 4.42
N GLU A 144 5.37 -2.86 3.37
CA GLU A 144 6.50 -3.33 2.56
C GLU A 144 6.91 -2.35 1.44
N PHE A 145 6.15 -1.27 1.25
CA PHE A 145 6.34 -0.26 0.19
C PHE A 145 6.81 1.07 0.78
N THR A 146 7.78 1.01 1.70
CA THR A 146 8.36 2.18 2.35
C THR A 146 9.88 2.07 2.47
N GLY A 147 10.59 3.19 2.36
CA GLY A 147 12.04 3.29 2.54
C GLY A 147 12.84 2.26 1.74
N ALA A 148 13.82 1.61 2.36
CA ALA A 148 14.64 0.58 1.72
C ALA A 148 13.85 -0.65 1.25
N LYS A 149 12.71 -0.97 1.88
CA LYS A 149 11.85 -2.08 1.42
C LYS A 149 11.21 -1.77 0.07
N LEU A 150 10.82 -0.52 -0.16
CA LEU A 150 10.27 -0.07 -1.44
C LEU A 150 11.24 -0.31 -2.59
N LEU A 151 12.51 0.07 -2.43
CA LEU A 151 13.53 -0.13 -3.46
C LEU A 151 13.76 -1.61 -3.76
N LYS A 152 13.75 -2.48 -2.73
CA LYS A 152 13.84 -3.93 -2.91
C LYS A 152 12.64 -4.49 -3.68
N LYS A 153 11.42 -4.01 -3.42
CA LYS A 153 10.22 -4.40 -4.19
C LYS A 153 10.26 -3.88 -5.62
N ALA A 154 10.79 -2.67 -5.82
CA ALA A 154 10.87 -1.98 -7.10
C ALA A 154 11.91 -2.56 -8.07
N GLN A 155 12.80 -3.47 -7.64
CA GLN A 155 13.84 -4.06 -8.48
C GLN A 155 13.30 -4.61 -9.81
N GLN A 156 12.14 -5.27 -9.80
CA GLN A 156 11.50 -5.76 -11.04
C GLN A 156 11.15 -4.61 -11.98
N LEU A 157 10.53 -3.55 -11.48
CA LEU A 157 10.16 -2.37 -12.26
C LEU A 157 11.40 -1.60 -12.73
N MET A 158 12.49 -1.59 -11.95
CA MET A 158 13.77 -1.01 -12.35
C MET A 158 14.40 -1.76 -13.54
N ILE A 159 14.29 -3.10 -13.59
CA ILE A 159 14.70 -3.88 -14.77
C ILE A 159 13.90 -3.42 -15.99
N TYR A 160 12.59 -3.25 -15.84
CA TYR A 160 11.72 -2.79 -16.93
C TYR A 160 12.10 -1.39 -17.40
N ALA A 161 12.30 -0.45 -16.47
CA ALA A 161 12.76 0.91 -16.79
C ALA A 161 14.08 0.92 -17.57
N LEU A 162 15.05 0.10 -17.16
CA LEU A 162 16.33 -0.01 -17.88
C LEU A 162 16.18 -0.62 -19.28
N GLY A 163 15.31 -1.61 -19.43
CA GLY A 163 14.95 -2.17 -20.73
C GLY A 163 14.33 -1.12 -21.65
N ILE A 164 13.33 -0.40 -21.17
CA ILE A 164 12.67 0.70 -21.91
C ILE A 164 13.66 1.82 -22.24
N SER A 165 14.54 2.19 -21.30
CA SER A 165 15.50 3.26 -21.56
C SER A 165 16.55 2.88 -22.60
N THR A 166 16.93 1.61 -22.64
CA THR A 166 17.93 1.08 -23.58
C THR A 166 17.34 0.92 -24.98
N PHE A 167 16.20 0.23 -25.08
CA PHE A 167 15.64 -0.21 -26.36
C PHE A 167 14.51 0.69 -26.88
N GLY A 168 13.96 1.57 -26.04
CA GLY A 168 12.78 2.36 -26.37
C GLY A 168 11.48 1.55 -26.31
N ARG A 169 10.39 2.19 -26.72
CA ARG A 169 9.04 1.63 -26.73
C ARG A 169 8.28 2.13 -27.95
N HIS A 170 7.55 1.25 -28.66
CA HIS A 170 6.64 1.75 -29.70
C HIS A 170 5.45 2.43 -29.02
N VAL A 171 5.23 3.69 -29.34
CA VAL A 171 4.10 4.51 -28.89
C VAL A 171 3.47 5.10 -30.14
N ASP A 172 2.19 4.79 -30.36
CA ASP A 172 1.42 5.23 -31.54
C ASP A 172 2.09 4.94 -32.90
N GLY A 173 2.70 3.75 -33.00
CA GLY A 173 3.34 3.27 -34.24
C GLY A 173 4.80 3.69 -34.40
N GLU A 174 5.32 4.55 -33.54
CA GLU A 174 6.71 5.04 -33.62
C GLU A 174 7.56 4.57 -32.44
N MET A 175 8.82 4.25 -32.70
CA MET A 175 9.79 3.96 -31.64
C MET A 175 10.21 5.24 -30.91
N LYS A 176 9.80 5.35 -29.65
CA LYS A 176 10.22 6.44 -28.76
C LYS A 176 11.22 5.94 -27.73
N LYS A 177 12.26 6.74 -27.49
CA LYS A 177 13.26 6.47 -26.46
C LYS A 177 12.98 7.34 -25.24
N PHE A 178 13.04 6.74 -24.05
CA PHE A 178 12.82 7.43 -22.79
C PHE A 178 14.11 7.40 -21.97
N THR A 179 14.57 8.56 -21.53
CA THR A 179 15.63 8.63 -20.52
C THR A 179 15.06 8.23 -19.16
N LEU A 180 15.90 7.79 -18.22
CA LEU A 180 15.44 7.27 -16.93
C LEU A 180 14.67 8.32 -16.10
N ASP A 181 15.03 9.60 -16.21
CA ASP A 181 14.30 10.73 -15.61
C ASP A 181 12.89 10.93 -16.19
N LYS A 182 12.64 10.38 -17.39
CA LYS A 182 11.33 10.34 -18.06
C LYS A 182 10.58 9.04 -17.85
N ILE A 183 11.07 8.13 -17.01
CA ILE A 183 10.38 6.88 -16.65
C ILE A 183 9.95 6.95 -15.19
N LYS A 184 8.64 6.89 -14.95
CA LYS A 184 8.06 6.84 -13.60
C LYS A 184 7.66 5.40 -13.28
N LEU A 185 8.10 4.91 -12.13
CA LEU A 185 7.66 3.63 -11.59
C LEU A 185 6.58 3.88 -10.55
N ARG A 186 5.43 3.21 -10.69
CA ARG A 186 4.26 3.43 -9.83
C ARG A 186 3.66 2.11 -9.39
N TYR A 187 3.37 2.01 -8.09
CA TYR A 187 2.46 1.00 -7.56
C TYR A 187 1.07 1.59 -7.33
N ASP A 188 0.02 0.87 -7.76
CA ASP A 188 -1.34 1.10 -7.27
C ASP A 188 -1.66 0.14 -6.12
N MET A 189 -1.71 0.69 -4.90
CA MET A 189 -2.00 -0.07 -3.69
C MET A 189 -3.51 -0.25 -3.53
N MET A 190 -4.07 -1.27 -4.17
CA MET A 190 -5.52 -1.49 -4.28
C MET A 190 -6.21 -1.63 -2.92
N LYS A 191 -5.51 -2.13 -1.90
CA LYS A 191 -6.03 -2.25 -0.53
C LYS A 191 -6.15 -0.91 0.22
N TYR A 192 -5.55 0.16 -0.29
CA TYR A 192 -5.37 1.42 0.42
C TYR A 192 -5.92 2.60 -0.39
N CYS A 193 -6.37 3.63 0.31
CA CYS A 193 -6.65 4.93 -0.27
C CYS A 193 -5.77 6.00 0.38
N LYS A 194 -5.59 7.10 -0.35
CA LYS A 194 -4.92 8.31 0.12
C LYS A 194 -5.98 9.32 0.51
N ILE A 195 -5.91 9.80 1.75
CA ILE A 195 -6.77 10.86 2.28
C ILE A 195 -5.93 12.12 2.46
N THR A 196 -6.41 13.21 1.89
CA THR A 196 -5.78 14.53 1.96
C THR A 196 -6.73 15.53 2.63
N TYR A 197 -6.21 16.30 3.58
CA TYR A 197 -6.95 17.37 4.25
C TYR A 197 -6.02 18.48 4.77
N MET A 198 -6.51 19.72 4.79
CA MET A 198 -5.76 20.88 5.29
C MET A 198 -5.73 20.92 6.82
N GLN A 199 -4.54 21.08 7.40
CA GLN A 199 -4.39 21.29 8.84
C GLN A 199 -4.53 22.78 9.19
N LYS A 200 -4.75 23.08 10.48
CA LYS A 200 -4.93 24.45 11.00
C LYS A 200 -3.79 25.42 10.68
N ASN A 201 -2.58 24.90 10.56
CA ASN A 201 -1.38 25.67 10.20
C ASN A 201 -1.28 25.95 8.70
N GLY A 202 -2.28 25.57 7.90
CA GLY A 202 -2.31 25.71 6.45
C GLY A 202 -1.49 24.66 5.70
N THR A 203 -0.89 23.67 6.39
CA THR A 203 -0.18 22.58 5.72
C THR A 203 -1.15 21.47 5.32
N GLU A 204 -1.04 21.02 4.07
CA GLU A 204 -1.75 19.84 3.61
C GLU A 204 -1.20 18.60 4.32
N LYS A 205 -2.10 17.79 4.88
CA LYS A 205 -1.75 16.49 5.45
C LYS A 205 -2.27 15.38 4.56
N VAL A 206 -1.36 14.46 4.24
CA VAL A 206 -1.64 13.24 3.50
C VAL A 206 -1.53 12.06 4.46
N THR A 207 -2.54 11.19 4.47
CA THR A 207 -2.51 9.93 5.20
C THR A 207 -2.99 8.79 4.30
N LYS A 208 -2.56 7.57 4.61
CA LYS A 208 -2.92 6.36 3.88
C LYS A 208 -3.69 5.44 4.83
N ALA A 209 -4.80 4.87 4.38
CA ALA A 209 -5.64 3.99 5.18
C ALA A 209 -6.07 2.77 4.37
N GLU A 210 -6.38 1.66 5.05
CA GLU A 210 -7.08 0.56 4.39
C GLU A 210 -8.46 1.04 3.93
N ARG A 211 -8.83 0.73 2.69
CA ARG A 211 -10.09 1.20 2.08
C ARG A 211 -11.31 0.79 2.87
N ARG A 212 -11.32 -0.38 3.50
CA ARG A 212 -12.45 -0.89 4.29
C ARG A 212 -12.81 -0.06 5.53
N ALA A 213 -11.89 0.77 6.02
CA ALA A 213 -12.02 1.46 7.31
C ALA A 213 -11.33 2.83 7.31
N TRP A 214 -11.36 3.53 6.17
CA TRP A 214 -10.65 4.80 6.03
C TRP A 214 -11.30 5.92 6.86
N VAL A 215 -12.63 5.91 7.03
CA VAL A 215 -13.32 6.89 7.90
C VAL A 215 -12.95 6.69 9.35
N ALA A 216 -12.92 5.42 9.82
CA ALA A 216 -12.46 5.09 11.16
C ALA A 216 -11.01 5.59 11.41
N HIS A 217 -10.14 5.46 10.40
CA HIS A 217 -8.74 5.94 10.47
C HIS A 217 -8.61 7.46 10.65
N ILE A 218 -9.55 8.25 10.11
CA ILE A 218 -9.55 9.72 10.21
C ILE A 218 -10.60 10.27 11.19
N ALA A 219 -11.22 9.43 12.00
CA ALA A 219 -12.32 9.84 12.88
C ALA A 219 -11.91 10.93 13.89
N ASN A 220 -10.68 10.88 14.40
CA ASN A 220 -10.17 11.88 15.34
C ASN A 220 -9.96 13.27 14.69
N PRO A 221 -9.32 13.38 13.51
CA PRO A 221 -9.32 14.61 12.73
C PRO A 221 -10.71 15.22 12.53
N ILE A 222 -11.70 14.40 12.12
CA ILE A 222 -13.06 14.88 11.88
C ILE A 222 -13.70 15.42 13.17
N ARG A 223 -13.58 14.71 14.29
CA ARG A 223 -14.09 15.19 15.59
C ARG A 223 -13.49 16.54 15.98
N LYS A 224 -12.19 16.72 15.74
CA LYS A 224 -11.53 18.00 16.01
C LYS A 224 -12.11 19.13 15.16
N ASP A 225 -12.44 18.86 13.90
CA ASP A 225 -13.06 19.87 13.03
C ASP A 225 -14.41 20.37 13.58
N PHE A 226 -15.23 19.49 14.17
CA PHE A 226 -16.44 19.89 14.88
C PHE A 226 -16.14 20.69 16.14
N GLU A 227 -15.22 20.21 16.99
CA GLU A 227 -14.82 20.89 18.24
C GLU A 227 -14.19 22.27 18.01
N ASP A 228 -13.73 22.56 16.80
CA ASP A 228 -13.08 23.81 16.45
C ASP A 228 -14.06 24.89 15.98
N VAL A 229 -15.29 24.53 15.61
CA VAL A 229 -16.36 25.49 15.29
C VAL A 229 -16.62 26.44 16.47
N PRO A 230 -16.93 25.97 17.70
CA PRO A 230 -17.18 26.88 18.83
C PRO A 230 -15.94 27.72 19.19
N LYS A 231 -14.73 27.16 19.06
CA LYS A 231 -13.47 27.90 19.31
C LYS A 231 -13.25 29.01 18.29
N SER A 232 -13.67 28.79 17.04
CA SER A 232 -13.59 29.78 15.96
C SER A 232 -14.57 30.92 16.20
N ILE A 233 -15.79 30.60 16.63
CA ILE A 233 -16.79 31.59 17.04
C ILE A 233 -16.26 32.45 18.21
N GLU A 234 -15.76 31.82 19.28
CA GLU A 234 -15.21 32.55 20.44
C GLU A 234 -14.05 33.49 20.04
N LYS A 235 -13.22 33.06 19.07
CA LYS A 235 -12.13 33.88 18.55
C LYS A 235 -12.64 35.10 17.79
N GLU A 236 -13.65 34.93 16.94
CA GLU A 236 -14.27 36.02 16.17
C GLU A 236 -15.02 36.99 17.08
N GLU A 237 -15.74 36.50 18.09
CA GLU A 237 -16.40 37.33 19.11
C GLU A 237 -15.39 38.20 19.88
N LYS A 238 -14.23 37.64 20.24
CA LYS A 238 -13.12 38.41 20.85
C LYS A 238 -12.56 39.47 19.91
N GLU A 239 -12.55 39.22 18.60
CA GLU A 239 -12.09 40.20 17.61
C GLU A 239 -13.11 41.33 17.43
N ILE A 240 -14.40 41.01 17.35
CA ILE A 240 -15.48 42.02 17.38
C ILE A 240 -15.35 42.89 18.63
N ALA A 241 -15.15 42.30 19.82
CA ALA A 241 -14.99 43.07 21.05
C ALA A 241 -13.80 44.06 20.99
N LYS A 242 -12.69 43.68 20.35
CA LYS A 242 -11.55 44.59 20.12
C LYS A 242 -11.90 45.70 19.12
N LEU A 243 -12.56 45.37 18.01
CA LEU A 243 -12.95 46.35 16.98
C LEU A 243 -13.98 47.35 17.53
N VAL A 244 -14.94 46.90 18.32
CA VAL A 244 -15.92 47.76 19.01
C VAL A 244 -15.21 48.74 19.94
N LYS A 245 -14.21 48.27 20.70
CA LYS A 245 -13.37 49.13 21.57
C LYS A 245 -12.53 50.11 20.75
N LYS A 246 -12.01 49.70 19.59
CA LYS A 246 -11.23 50.56 18.68
C LYS A 246 -12.10 51.65 18.05
N ARG A 247 -13.34 51.31 17.68
CA ARG A 247 -14.34 52.22 17.10
C ARG A 247 -14.81 53.29 18.10
N SER A 248 -14.97 52.94 19.38
CA SER A 248 -15.43 53.86 20.42
C SER A 248 -14.35 54.83 20.93
N ALA A 249 -13.11 54.72 20.45
CA ALA A 249 -12.02 55.60 20.85
C ALA A 249 -12.21 57.03 20.32
N LYS A 250 -12.01 58.04 21.18
CA LYS A 250 -12.20 59.47 20.87
C LYS A 250 -11.30 60.01 19.75
N CYS A 251 -10.18 59.35 19.48
CA CYS A 251 -9.19 59.77 18.49
C CYS A 251 -9.53 59.33 17.04
N ARG A 252 -10.67 58.66 16.81
CA ARG A 252 -11.07 58.17 15.48
C ARG A 252 -11.93 59.18 14.72
N THR A 253 -11.62 59.33 13.44
CA THR A 253 -12.42 60.06 12.46
C THR A 253 -13.74 59.34 12.18
N GLU A 254 -14.73 60.04 11.60
CA GLU A 254 -16.00 59.42 11.22
C GLU A 254 -15.80 58.38 10.10
N GLU A 255 -14.89 58.63 9.17
CA GLU A 255 -14.52 57.70 8.10
C GLU A 255 -13.97 56.38 8.67
N GLU A 256 -13.04 56.43 9.62
CA GLU A 256 -12.51 55.23 10.30
C GLU A 256 -13.60 54.46 11.08
N LYS A 257 -14.60 55.15 11.64
CA LYS A 257 -15.71 54.48 12.36
C LYS A 257 -16.64 53.74 11.41
N VAL A 258 -16.89 54.30 10.22
CA VAL A 258 -17.67 53.64 9.16
C VAL A 258 -16.95 52.38 8.70
N GLU A 259 -15.64 52.46 8.45
CA GLU A 259 -14.82 51.31 8.05
C GLU A 259 -14.83 50.19 9.11
N LEU A 260 -14.61 50.54 10.38
CA LEU A 260 -14.66 49.56 11.48
C LEU A 260 -16.05 48.92 11.64
N THR A 261 -17.12 49.67 11.36
CA THR A 261 -18.49 49.15 11.41
C THR A 261 -18.71 48.14 10.28
N ALA A 262 -18.20 48.41 9.09
CA ALA A 262 -18.23 47.45 7.98
C ALA A 262 -17.45 46.17 8.31
N GLN A 263 -16.25 46.29 8.89
CA GLN A 263 -15.44 45.14 9.31
C GLN A 263 -16.15 44.29 10.39
N ILE A 264 -16.80 44.93 11.37
CA ILE A 264 -17.58 44.21 12.39
C ILE A 264 -18.74 43.44 11.74
N ALA A 265 -19.51 44.10 10.86
CA ALA A 265 -20.64 43.46 10.19
C ALA A 265 -20.21 42.27 9.32
N GLU A 266 -19.03 42.33 8.71
CA GLU A 266 -18.45 41.22 7.95
C GLU A 266 -18.12 40.02 8.86
N ILE A 267 -17.49 40.26 10.01
CA ILE A 267 -17.19 39.20 10.98
C ILE A 267 -18.48 38.61 11.57
N GLU A 268 -19.48 39.45 11.91
CA GLU A 268 -20.78 38.99 12.40
C GLU A 268 -21.46 38.05 11.40
N LYS A 269 -21.39 38.37 10.10
CA LYS A 269 -21.89 37.49 9.04
C LYS A 269 -21.12 36.16 8.99
N GLY A 270 -19.80 36.19 9.20
CA GLY A 270 -18.97 34.97 9.33
C GLY A 270 -19.39 34.09 10.51
N ILE A 271 -19.63 34.68 11.67
CA ILE A 271 -20.13 33.99 12.86
C ILE A 271 -21.46 33.29 12.58
N GLU A 272 -22.41 33.94 11.89
CA GLU A 272 -23.71 33.31 11.56
C GLU A 272 -23.54 32.07 10.67
N VAL A 273 -22.58 32.07 9.75
CA VAL A 273 -22.22 30.89 8.95
C VAL A 273 -21.60 29.79 9.83
N LEU A 274 -20.75 30.14 10.79
CA LEU A 274 -20.17 29.17 11.73
C LEU A 274 -21.23 28.57 12.66
N LYS A 275 -22.17 29.38 13.14
CA LYS A 275 -23.26 28.91 14.01
C LYS A 275 -24.16 27.88 13.34
N ALA A 276 -24.35 27.98 12.02
CA ALA A 276 -25.06 26.95 11.25
C ALA A 276 -24.37 25.58 11.28
N ASN A 277 -23.08 25.54 11.66
CA ASN A 277 -22.28 24.32 11.80
C ASN A 277 -22.01 23.93 13.27
N LEU A 278 -22.77 24.48 14.22
CA LEU A 278 -22.72 24.07 15.61
C LEU A 278 -23.60 22.83 15.83
N PHE A 279 -22.97 21.78 16.31
CA PHE A 279 -23.61 20.53 16.66
C PHE A 279 -23.27 20.18 18.11
N ASP A 280 -24.22 19.58 18.82
CA ASP A 280 -23.93 19.06 20.16
C ASP A 280 -23.17 17.73 20.11
N ILE A 281 -22.63 17.31 21.26
CA ILE A 281 -21.79 16.11 21.37
C ILE A 281 -22.57 14.84 20.98
N ILE A 282 -23.86 14.78 21.25
CA ILE A 282 -24.70 13.60 20.94
C ILE A 282 -24.87 13.51 19.42
N GLN A 283 -25.26 14.61 18.78
CA GLN A 283 -25.38 14.70 17.32
C GLN A 283 -24.07 14.32 16.62
N ILE A 284 -22.94 14.88 17.08
CA ILE A 284 -21.62 14.57 16.51
C ILE A 284 -21.33 13.07 16.64
N ASN A 285 -21.61 12.45 17.78
CA ASN A 285 -21.34 11.03 17.98
C ASN A 285 -22.22 10.14 17.08
N GLU A 286 -23.51 10.44 16.94
CA GLU A 286 -24.42 9.72 16.06
C GLU A 286 -23.95 9.79 14.60
N MET A 287 -23.62 11.00 14.12
CA MET A 287 -23.11 11.23 12.77
C MET A 287 -21.76 10.49 12.55
N MET A 288 -20.86 10.53 13.53
CA MET A 288 -19.57 9.84 13.44
C MET A 288 -19.73 8.32 13.44
N GLU A 289 -20.66 7.76 14.20
CA GLU A 289 -20.93 6.33 14.22
C GLU A 289 -21.47 5.85 12.88
N GLU A 290 -22.46 6.55 12.31
CA GLU A 290 -22.99 6.25 10.99
C GLU A 290 -21.91 6.40 9.89
N ALA A 291 -21.08 7.45 9.95
CA ALA A 291 -19.99 7.66 9.00
C ALA A 291 -18.95 6.52 9.04
N ILE A 292 -18.59 6.07 10.25
CA ILE A 292 -17.66 4.95 10.44
C ILE A 292 -18.27 3.64 9.94
N ASN A 293 -19.54 3.37 10.27
CA ASN A 293 -20.21 2.12 9.90
C ASN A 293 -20.48 2.03 8.39
N SER A 294 -20.86 3.14 7.75
CA SER A 294 -21.03 3.23 6.30
C SER A 294 -19.71 3.41 5.55
N ASN A 295 -18.62 3.69 6.26
CA ASN A 295 -17.30 4.04 5.72
C ASN A 295 -17.40 5.13 4.63
N SER A 296 -18.21 6.14 4.90
CA SER A 296 -18.54 7.28 4.04
C SER A 296 -18.65 8.57 4.85
N LEU A 297 -18.47 9.73 4.21
CA LEU A 297 -18.69 11.05 4.84
C LEU A 297 -20.01 11.70 4.39
N VAL A 298 -20.83 11.02 3.57
CA VAL A 298 -22.03 11.58 2.96
C VAL A 298 -23.04 12.09 4.00
N ASN A 299 -23.11 11.45 5.17
CA ASN A 299 -23.99 11.86 6.26
C ASN A 299 -23.44 13.05 7.08
N LEU A 300 -22.17 13.44 6.89
CA LEU A 300 -21.56 14.57 7.59
C LEU A 300 -21.93 15.91 6.93
N PRO A 301 -21.85 17.04 7.64
CA PRO A 301 -22.17 18.33 7.04
C PRO A 301 -21.15 18.73 5.96
N GLN A 302 -21.56 19.58 5.02
CA GLN A 302 -20.73 19.96 3.87
C GLN A 302 -19.37 20.56 4.26
N PHE A 303 -19.31 21.36 5.34
CA PHE A 303 -18.06 21.95 5.83
C PHE A 303 -17.02 20.91 6.29
N ILE A 304 -17.47 19.69 6.62
CA ILE A 304 -16.59 18.54 6.87
C ILE A 304 -16.27 17.86 5.56
N GLN A 305 -17.27 17.52 4.74
CA GLN A 305 -17.06 16.80 3.48
C GLN A 305 -16.02 17.51 2.58
N ASP A 306 -16.13 18.84 2.45
CA ASP A 306 -15.24 19.66 1.61
C ASP A 306 -13.77 19.68 2.09
N LYS A 307 -13.51 19.34 3.36
CA LYS A 307 -12.15 19.34 3.92
C LYS A 307 -11.34 18.09 3.55
N TYR A 308 -12.00 17.00 3.18
CA TYR A 308 -11.35 15.70 2.99
C TYR A 308 -11.49 15.23 1.55
N THR A 309 -10.36 14.93 0.92
CA THR A 309 -10.31 14.33 -0.41
C THR A 309 -9.77 12.91 -0.32
N VAL A 310 -10.49 11.95 -0.90
CA VAL A 310 -10.06 10.54 -1.00
C VAL A 310 -9.68 10.22 -2.44
N THR A 311 -8.51 9.62 -2.62
CA THR A 311 -7.95 9.24 -3.93
C THR A 311 -7.31 7.86 -3.86
N ASP A 312 -6.99 7.30 -5.02
CA ASP A 312 -6.24 6.05 -5.11
C ASP A 312 -4.83 6.19 -4.51
N CYS A 313 -4.33 5.09 -3.97
CA CYS A 313 -3.08 5.07 -3.22
C CYS A 313 -1.92 4.69 -4.14
N TYR A 314 -1.42 5.67 -4.89
CA TYR A 314 -0.20 5.50 -5.67
C TYR A 314 1.05 5.66 -4.81
N ILE A 315 2.03 4.79 -5.05
CA ILE A 315 3.39 4.91 -4.52
C ILE A 315 4.34 5.01 -5.70
N ASP A 316 4.89 6.20 -5.90
CA ASP A 316 5.89 6.47 -6.91
C ASP A 316 7.29 6.17 -6.37
N ILE A 317 8.16 5.63 -7.22
CA ILE A 317 9.57 5.40 -6.90
C ILE A 317 10.40 6.40 -7.69
N GLU A 318 11.19 7.19 -6.97
CA GLU A 318 12.17 8.09 -7.57
C GLU A 318 13.43 7.32 -7.97
N LEU A 319 13.79 7.41 -9.25
CA LEU A 319 14.99 6.80 -9.80
C LEU A 319 16.12 7.84 -9.87
N THR A 320 16.89 7.97 -8.80
CA THR A 320 18.13 8.76 -8.87
C THR A 320 19.21 7.96 -9.58
N GLN A 321 20.21 8.66 -10.12
CA GLN A 321 21.36 8.02 -10.76
C GLN A 321 22.07 7.05 -9.79
N GLU A 322 22.21 7.45 -8.52
CA GLU A 322 22.81 6.64 -7.46
C GLU A 322 22.03 5.33 -7.24
N ILE A 323 20.69 5.41 -7.12
CA ILE A 323 19.84 4.22 -6.94
C ILE A 323 20.00 3.27 -8.13
N ILE A 324 20.07 3.79 -9.36
CA ILE A 324 20.19 2.97 -10.57
C ILE A 324 21.55 2.29 -10.65
N GLU A 325 22.63 3.00 -10.32
CA GLU A 325 23.99 2.45 -10.32
C GLU A 325 24.15 1.37 -9.25
N GLU A 326 23.69 1.63 -8.03
CA GLU A 326 23.68 0.66 -6.94
C GLU A 326 22.85 -0.57 -7.31
N PHE A 327 21.65 -0.36 -7.86
CA PHE A 327 20.77 -1.44 -8.32
C PHE A 327 21.45 -2.32 -9.38
N LYS A 328 22.05 -1.71 -10.42
CA LYS A 328 22.76 -2.45 -11.48
C LYS A 328 23.92 -3.27 -10.93
N ALA A 329 24.73 -2.67 -10.06
CA ALA A 329 25.87 -3.34 -9.44
C ALA A 329 25.41 -4.55 -8.60
N ASN A 330 24.39 -4.37 -7.77
CA ASN A 330 23.82 -5.44 -6.94
C ASN A 330 23.19 -6.54 -7.80
N LEU A 331 22.43 -6.18 -8.84
CA LEU A 331 21.84 -7.12 -9.79
C LEU A 331 22.93 -7.98 -10.44
N ILE A 332 23.96 -7.36 -11.02
CA ILE A 332 25.05 -8.09 -11.69
C ILE A 332 25.81 -8.96 -10.69
N ALA A 333 26.13 -8.46 -9.50
CA ALA A 333 26.80 -9.24 -8.46
C ALA A 333 25.99 -10.48 -8.04
N THR A 334 24.68 -10.31 -7.83
CA THR A 334 23.78 -11.43 -7.50
C THR A 334 23.72 -12.47 -8.63
N LEU A 335 23.63 -12.03 -9.88
CA LEU A 335 23.59 -12.94 -11.04
C LEU A 335 24.92 -13.68 -11.25
N ASN A 336 26.05 -12.98 -11.11
CA ASN A 336 27.37 -13.60 -11.15
C ASN A 336 27.49 -14.69 -10.08
N LYS A 337 27.07 -14.39 -8.85
CA LYS A 337 27.08 -15.36 -7.74
C LYS A 337 26.19 -16.58 -8.00
N ILE A 338 25.03 -16.39 -8.62
CA ILE A 338 24.17 -17.51 -9.05
C ILE A 338 24.93 -18.40 -10.04
N ILE A 339 25.54 -17.82 -11.08
CA ILE A 339 26.28 -18.57 -12.09
C ILE A 339 27.46 -19.33 -11.49
N GLU A 340 28.22 -18.70 -10.59
CA GLU A 340 29.32 -19.36 -9.87
C GLU A 340 28.80 -20.52 -9.01
N SER A 341 27.73 -20.31 -8.25
CA SER A 341 27.10 -21.37 -7.44
C SER A 341 26.55 -22.51 -8.30
N GLU A 342 26.03 -22.19 -9.49
CA GLU A 342 25.59 -23.15 -10.51
C GLU A 342 26.75 -23.85 -11.24
N LYS A 343 28.02 -23.46 -11.01
CA LYS A 343 29.22 -24.16 -11.52
C LYS A 343 29.89 -25.07 -10.49
N GLU A 344 29.69 -24.84 -9.19
CA GLU A 344 30.25 -25.66 -8.09
C GLU A 344 29.83 -27.15 -8.17
N GLU A 345 30.72 -28.09 -7.85
CA GLU A 345 30.37 -29.52 -7.89
C GLU A 345 29.33 -29.87 -6.80
N ASP A 346 29.52 -29.38 -5.59
CA ASP A 346 28.58 -29.57 -4.48
C ASP A 346 27.53 -28.45 -4.44
N LYS A 347 26.37 -28.74 -5.04
CA LYS A 347 25.23 -27.80 -5.08
C LYS A 347 24.57 -27.59 -3.72
N GLU A 348 24.56 -28.59 -2.84
CA GLU A 348 23.96 -28.44 -1.51
C GLU A 348 24.79 -27.47 -0.66
N GLN A 349 26.12 -27.52 -0.81
CA GLN A 349 27.03 -26.56 -0.18
C GLN A 349 26.93 -25.17 -0.83
N ALA A 350 26.93 -25.09 -2.16
CA ALA A 350 26.89 -23.83 -2.90
C ALA A 350 25.61 -23.02 -2.65
N PHE A 351 24.47 -23.71 -2.46
CA PHE A 351 23.18 -23.11 -2.16
C PHE A 351 22.74 -23.37 -0.71
N THR A 352 23.67 -23.27 0.21
CA THR A 352 23.38 -23.42 1.64
C THR A 352 22.68 -22.18 2.22
N ARG A 353 22.01 -22.35 3.36
CA ARG A 353 21.48 -21.26 4.19
C ARG A 353 21.89 -21.45 5.64
N GLY A 354 21.90 -20.36 6.39
CA GLY A 354 22.05 -20.43 7.85
C GLY A 354 20.87 -21.12 8.54
N ARG A 355 21.08 -21.44 9.83
CA ARG A 355 20.06 -21.99 10.72
C ARG A 355 18.83 -21.06 10.77
N ILE A 356 17.64 -21.64 10.80
CA ILE A 356 16.40 -20.87 10.92
C ILE A 356 16.28 -20.34 12.36
N GLU A 357 16.25 -19.02 12.50
CA GLU A 357 16.02 -18.34 13.77
C GLU A 357 14.54 -17.98 13.95
N GLN A 358 14.16 -17.58 15.16
CA GLN A 358 12.78 -17.27 15.50
C GLN A 358 12.19 -16.14 14.62
N GLY A 359 13.02 -15.18 14.19
CA GLY A 359 12.63 -14.09 13.28
C GLY A 359 12.25 -14.57 11.85
N ASP A 360 12.88 -15.64 11.36
CA ASP A 360 12.62 -16.18 10.02
C ASP A 360 11.51 -17.24 9.99
N SER A 361 11.07 -17.67 11.18
CA SER A 361 10.11 -18.75 11.35
C SER A 361 8.76 -18.47 10.69
N PHE A 362 8.31 -17.20 10.71
CA PHE A 362 7.05 -16.81 10.07
C PHE A 362 7.11 -17.01 8.55
N TYR A 363 8.17 -16.54 7.90
CA TYR A 363 8.34 -16.71 6.47
C TYR A 363 8.40 -18.20 6.10
N CYS A 364 9.25 -18.96 6.78
CA CYS A 364 9.42 -20.38 6.48
C CYS A 364 8.14 -21.21 6.75
N THR A 365 7.32 -20.80 7.72
CA THR A 365 6.10 -21.52 8.09
C THR A 365 4.91 -21.17 7.21
N ASN A 366 4.75 -19.88 6.87
CA ASN A 366 3.52 -19.35 6.28
C ASN A 366 3.67 -18.91 4.81
N LEU A 367 4.88 -18.59 4.36
CA LEU A 367 5.09 -17.94 3.06
C LEU A 367 5.98 -18.76 2.10
N CYS A 368 6.88 -19.59 2.61
CA CYS A 368 7.75 -20.43 1.79
C CYS A 368 6.97 -21.62 1.20
N ASP A 369 6.89 -21.67 -0.13
CA ASP A 369 6.24 -22.76 -0.89
C ASP A 369 7.04 -24.07 -0.82
N MET A 370 8.36 -24.01 -0.67
CA MET A 370 9.24 -25.19 -0.58
C MET A 370 9.44 -25.71 0.86
N LYS A 371 8.67 -25.27 1.85
CA LYS A 371 8.90 -25.62 3.26
C LYS A 371 8.94 -27.13 3.51
N ASP A 372 8.09 -27.90 2.82
CA ASP A 372 8.00 -29.35 2.99
C ASP A 372 9.18 -30.11 2.34
N HIS A 373 9.96 -29.43 1.51
CA HIS A 373 11.15 -29.96 0.85
C HIS A 373 12.46 -29.38 1.41
N CYS A 374 12.39 -28.52 2.42
CA CYS A 374 13.52 -27.79 2.97
C CYS A 374 14.13 -28.54 4.17
N SER A 375 15.38 -29.01 4.04
CA SER A 375 16.12 -29.69 5.11
C SER A 375 16.25 -28.82 6.36
N PHE A 376 16.62 -27.56 6.20
CA PHE A 376 16.76 -26.59 7.28
C PHE A 376 15.45 -26.34 8.04
N TYR A 377 14.30 -26.40 7.36
CA TYR A 377 13.00 -26.26 8.02
C TYR A 377 12.61 -27.50 8.81
N LYS A 378 12.96 -28.68 8.30
CA LYS A 378 12.80 -29.94 9.03
C LYS A 378 13.63 -29.92 10.32
N GLU A 379 14.89 -29.53 10.25
CA GLU A 379 15.77 -29.38 11.43
C GLU A 379 15.22 -28.37 12.44
N TYR A 380 14.70 -27.23 11.96
CA TYR A 380 14.07 -26.25 12.82
C TYR A 380 12.85 -26.82 13.56
N LYS A 381 11.97 -27.55 12.86
CA LYS A 381 10.80 -28.20 13.47
C LYS A 381 11.22 -29.22 14.53
N GLU A 382 12.19 -30.06 14.23
CA GLU A 382 12.73 -31.06 15.17
C GLU A 382 13.32 -30.39 16.40
N HIS A 383 14.13 -29.34 16.22
CA HIS A 383 14.68 -28.57 17.33
C HIS A 383 13.58 -27.94 18.18
N MET A 384 12.57 -27.31 17.57
CA MET A 384 11.44 -26.71 18.31
C MET A 384 10.60 -27.74 19.08
N ALA A 385 10.37 -28.93 18.51
CA ALA A 385 9.70 -30.02 19.21
C ALA A 385 10.43 -30.41 20.50
N MET A 386 11.78 -30.47 20.48
CA MET A 386 12.58 -30.75 21.67
C MET A 386 12.42 -29.70 22.79
N PHE A 387 12.18 -28.42 22.48
CA PHE A 387 11.91 -27.40 23.53
C PHE A 387 10.50 -27.53 24.10
N LEU A 388 9.53 -27.91 23.29
CA LEU A 388 8.15 -28.11 23.73
C LEU A 388 8.02 -29.33 24.63
N ASP A 389 8.73 -30.41 24.33
CA ASP A 389 8.74 -31.60 25.19
C ASP A 389 9.53 -31.35 26.49
N LYS A 390 10.65 -30.61 26.46
CA LYS A 390 11.33 -30.17 27.69
C LYS A 390 10.50 -29.23 28.58
N LYS A 391 9.58 -28.44 28.01
CA LYS A 391 8.64 -27.63 28.80
C LYS A 391 7.56 -28.47 29.49
N LYS A 392 7.22 -29.64 28.96
CA LYS A 392 6.33 -30.61 29.64
C LYS A 392 7.05 -31.35 30.77
N GLU A 393 8.38 -31.43 30.71
CA GLU A 393 9.23 -32.04 31.75
C GLU A 393 9.71 -31.05 32.82
N ALA A 394 9.30 -29.77 32.75
CA ALA A 394 9.57 -28.82 33.82
C ALA A 394 8.77 -29.25 35.08
N PRO A 395 9.42 -29.49 36.22
CA PRO A 395 8.72 -29.87 37.44
C PRO A 395 7.71 -28.78 37.80
N SER A 396 6.48 -29.18 38.10
CA SER A 396 5.45 -28.26 38.57
C SER A 396 5.87 -27.62 39.89
N ASP A 397 5.25 -26.50 40.29
CA ASP A 397 5.54 -25.90 41.61
C ASP A 397 5.37 -26.92 42.75
N ALA A 398 4.48 -27.90 42.59
CA ALA A 398 4.30 -29.01 43.52
C ALA A 398 5.49 -30.00 43.53
N ASP A 399 6.08 -30.28 42.36
CA ASP A 399 7.26 -31.14 42.25
C ASP A 399 8.51 -30.43 42.83
N ILE A 400 8.60 -29.11 42.67
CA ILE A 400 9.67 -28.29 43.24
C ILE A 400 9.53 -28.23 44.77
N LEU A 401 8.32 -28.01 45.29
CA LEU A 401 8.05 -28.03 46.74
C LEU A 401 8.37 -29.40 47.37
N ALA A 402 7.99 -30.49 46.69
CA ALA A 402 8.32 -31.85 47.13
C ALA A 402 9.83 -32.11 47.13
N MET A 403 10.60 -31.54 46.19
CA MET A 403 12.07 -31.62 46.19
C MET A 403 12.72 -30.82 47.32
N PHE A 404 12.08 -29.76 47.80
CA PHE A 404 12.51 -29.01 48.99
C PHE A 404 11.94 -29.55 50.29
N GLY A 405 11.15 -30.64 50.25
CA GLY A 405 10.54 -31.26 51.41
C GLY A 405 9.50 -30.39 52.14
N LEU A 406 8.86 -29.47 51.41
CA LEU A 406 7.84 -28.54 51.91
C LEU A 406 6.43 -28.93 51.44
#